data_AF-A0A2M8TAW8-F1
#
_entry.id   AF-A0A2M8TAW8-F1
#
_cell.length_a   1.000
_cell.length_b   1.000
_cell.length_c   1.000
_cell.angle_alpha   90.00
_cell.angle_beta   90.00
_cell.angle_gamma   90.00
#
_symmetry.space_group_name_H-M   'P 1'
#
loop_
_entity.id
_entity.type
_entity.pdbx_description
1 polymer ?
#
loop_
_entity_poly.entity_id
_entity_poly.type
_entity_poly.pdbx_seq_one_letter_code
_entity_poly.pdbx_strand_id
1 'polypeptide(L)'
;MDDYKENINKELDELNNSIKEVSKNANHMANSSVKLAENQQNVMKLAKETVNTVAQTDKVLELIKSIADQTNLLGLNAAIEAARAGEMGKGFSVVAEEVRKLATQSKDSVATIEEIIGKVNKSINDISEAIKNTVEVSEEQAASTEEINASIESVTEKVESLRDKANNI
;
A
#
# COMPACT_ATOMS: atom_id res chain seq x y z
N MET A 1 -53.11 22.21 -27.54
CA MET A 1 -51.77 22.77 -27.82
C MET A 1 -51.11 23.17 -26.51
N ASP A 2 -51.78 23.94 -25.65
CA ASP A 2 -51.24 24.29 -24.31
C ASP A 2 -50.89 23.08 -23.43
N ASP A 3 -51.76 22.08 -23.33
CA ASP A 3 -51.52 20.85 -22.55
C ASP A 3 -50.29 20.05 -23.04
N TYR A 4 -50.03 20.07 -24.36
CA TYR A 4 -48.89 19.39 -24.97
C TYR A 4 -47.57 20.14 -24.69
N LYS A 5 -47.61 21.47 -24.75
CA LYS A 5 -46.49 22.35 -24.40
C LYS A 5 -46.15 22.28 -22.92
N GLU A 6 -47.16 22.24 -22.06
CA GLU A 6 -46.99 22.10 -20.61
C GLU A 6 -46.34 20.75 -20.27
N ASN A 7 -46.78 19.67 -20.91
CA ASN A 7 -46.19 18.35 -20.69
C ASN A 7 -44.72 18.26 -21.17
N ILE A 8 -44.38 18.80 -22.35
CA ILE A 8 -42.99 18.84 -22.84
C ILE A 8 -42.09 19.66 -21.89
N ASN A 9 -42.56 20.83 -21.43
CA ASN A 9 -41.77 21.64 -20.51
C ASN A 9 -41.53 20.91 -19.17
N LYS A 10 -42.52 20.16 -18.68
CA LYS A 10 -42.36 19.34 -17.49
C LYS A 10 -41.31 18.23 -17.69
N GLU A 11 -41.35 17.49 -18.80
CA GLU A 11 -40.35 16.48 -19.12
C GLU A 11 -38.93 17.08 -19.26
N LEU A 12 -38.81 18.27 -19.85
CA LEU A 12 -37.53 18.99 -19.96
C LEU A 12 -37.01 19.47 -18.59
N ASP A 13 -37.90 19.86 -17.67
CA ASP A 13 -37.52 20.21 -16.30
C ASP A 13 -37.06 18.98 -15.51
N GLU A 14 -37.73 17.84 -15.66
CA GLU A 14 -37.29 16.56 -15.09
C GLU A 14 -35.91 16.14 -15.63
N LEU A 15 -35.70 16.24 -16.95
CA LEU A 15 -34.41 15.96 -17.59
C LEU A 15 -33.30 16.89 -17.09
N ASN A 16 -33.57 18.19 -16.94
CA ASN A 16 -32.63 19.15 -16.36
C ASN A 16 -32.23 18.78 -14.93
N ASN A 17 -33.17 18.29 -14.12
CA ASN A 17 -32.86 17.82 -12.78
C ASN A 17 -31.96 16.58 -12.80
N SER A 18 -32.23 15.62 -13.68
CA SER A 18 -31.35 14.46 -13.88
C SER A 18 -29.94 14.88 -14.35
N ILE A 19 -29.82 15.83 -15.27
CA ILE A 19 -28.52 16.36 -15.73
C ILE A 19 -27.74 16.97 -14.56
N LYS A 20 -28.39 17.76 -13.71
CA LYS A 20 -27.77 18.34 -12.51
C LYS A 20 -27.26 17.26 -11.55
N GLU A 21 -28.02 16.18 -11.36
CA GLU A 21 -27.57 15.05 -10.52
C GLU A 21 -26.36 14.34 -11.12
N VAL A 22 -26.38 14.05 -12.43
CA VAL A 22 -25.23 13.42 -13.12
C VAL A 22 -24.00 14.33 -13.05
N SER A 23 -24.15 15.64 -13.25
CA SER A 23 -23.06 16.61 -13.11
C SER A 23 -22.48 16.66 -11.71
N LYS A 24 -23.33 16.62 -10.68
CA LYS A 24 -22.88 16.55 -9.29
C LYS A 24 -22.08 15.27 -9.03
N ASN A 25 -22.55 14.13 -9.55
CA ASN A 25 -21.87 12.84 -9.41
C ASN A 25 -20.53 12.82 -10.16
N ALA A 26 -20.47 13.37 -11.37
CA ALA A 26 -19.24 13.52 -12.15
C ALA A 26 -18.20 14.36 -11.39
N ASN A 27 -18.60 15.52 -10.86
CA ASN A 27 -17.72 16.35 -10.04
C ASN A 27 -17.23 15.64 -8.78
N HIS A 28 -18.10 14.88 -8.11
CA HIS A 28 -17.69 14.06 -6.97
C HIS A 28 -16.69 12.97 -7.36
N MET A 29 -16.86 12.36 -8.54
CA MET A 29 -15.95 11.36 -9.09
C MET A 29 -14.57 11.95 -9.38
N ALA A 30 -14.50 13.11 -10.04
CA ALA A 30 -13.25 13.82 -10.32
C ALA A 30 -12.47 14.11 -9.02
N ASN A 31 -13.15 14.67 -8.02
CA ASN A 31 -12.54 14.96 -6.73
C ASN A 31 -12.05 13.68 -6.02
N SER A 32 -12.80 12.59 -6.15
CA SER A 32 -12.43 11.29 -5.58
C SER A 32 -11.19 10.70 -6.28
N SER A 33 -11.07 10.84 -7.60
CA SER A 33 -9.88 10.43 -8.36
C SER A 33 -8.64 11.19 -7.92
N VAL A 34 -8.73 12.52 -7.73
CA VAL A 34 -7.60 13.34 -7.24
C VAL A 34 -7.16 12.88 -5.86
N LYS A 35 -8.12 12.69 -4.94
CA LYS A 35 -7.83 12.23 -3.57
C LYS A 35 -7.26 10.81 -3.55
N LEU A 36 -7.70 9.96 -4.46
CA LEU A 36 -7.15 8.62 -4.63
C LEU A 36 -5.68 8.68 -5.08
N ALA A 37 -5.34 9.54 -6.05
CA ALA A 37 -3.96 9.76 -6.48
C ALA A 37 -3.05 10.27 -5.35
N GLU A 38 -3.52 11.22 -4.54
CA GLU A 38 -2.78 11.70 -3.36
C GLU A 38 -2.53 10.57 -2.35
N ASN A 39 -3.56 9.75 -2.08
CA ASN A 39 -3.42 8.60 -1.18
C ASN A 39 -2.44 7.57 -1.73
N GLN A 40 -2.47 7.28 -3.03
CA GLN A 40 -1.51 6.38 -3.67
C GLN A 40 -0.07 6.86 -3.50
N GLN A 41 0.20 8.15 -3.71
CA GLN A 41 1.52 8.73 -3.48
C GLN A 41 1.97 8.58 -2.01
N ASN A 42 1.06 8.80 -1.06
CA ASN A 42 1.34 8.61 0.36
C ASN A 42 1.67 7.15 0.69
N VAL A 43 0.92 6.18 0.15
CA VAL A 43 1.22 4.76 0.37
C VAL A 43 2.56 4.38 -0.26
N MET A 44 2.90 4.88 -1.46
CA MET A 44 4.23 4.64 -2.05
C MET A 44 5.37 5.18 -1.19
N LYS A 45 5.18 6.35 -0.58
CA LYS A 45 6.15 6.93 0.35
C LYS A 45 6.34 6.03 1.58
N LEU A 46 5.25 5.60 2.21
CA LEU A 46 5.28 4.70 3.37
C LEU A 46 5.92 3.34 3.03
N ALA A 47 5.61 2.80 1.86
CA ALA A 47 6.22 1.57 1.36
C ALA A 47 7.75 1.73 1.25
N LYS A 48 8.22 2.85 0.66
CA LYS A 48 9.65 3.16 0.54
C LYS A 48 10.34 3.33 1.90
N GLU A 49 9.70 4.00 2.85
CA GLU A 49 10.20 4.14 4.22
C GLU A 49 10.30 2.78 4.93
N THR A 50 9.35 1.88 4.67
CA THR A 50 9.38 0.51 5.19
C THR A 50 10.54 -0.28 4.60
N VAL A 51 10.79 -0.20 3.29
CA VAL A 51 11.98 -0.82 2.66
C VAL A 51 13.28 -0.38 3.34
N ASN A 52 13.42 0.92 3.60
CA ASN A 52 14.61 1.45 4.28
C ASN A 52 14.75 0.91 5.71
N THR A 53 13.64 0.80 6.44
CA THR A 53 13.61 0.26 7.81
C THR A 53 13.98 -1.22 7.83
N VAL A 54 13.48 -1.98 6.86
CA VAL A 54 13.84 -3.39 6.67
C VAL A 54 15.34 -3.53 6.39
N ALA A 55 15.90 -2.73 5.47
CA ALA A 55 17.33 -2.76 5.17
C ALA A 55 18.22 -2.38 6.37
N GLN A 56 17.74 -1.51 7.27
CA GLN A 56 18.43 -1.24 8.54
C GLN A 56 18.35 -2.43 9.49
N THR A 57 17.22 -3.13 9.52
CA THR A 57 17.03 -4.33 10.35
C THR A 57 17.97 -5.45 9.90
N ASP A 58 18.13 -5.66 8.58
CA ASP A 58 19.08 -6.64 8.03
C ASP A 58 20.51 -6.41 8.54
N LYS A 59 20.98 -5.16 8.57
CA LYS A 59 22.31 -4.82 9.12
C LYS A 59 22.46 -5.16 10.60
N VAL A 60 21.40 -4.97 11.38
CA VAL A 60 21.39 -5.33 12.81
C VAL A 60 21.43 -6.85 12.97
N LEU A 61 20.71 -7.60 12.13
CA LEU A 61 20.73 -9.05 12.14
C LEU A 61 22.11 -9.61 11.75
N GLU A 62 22.77 -9.04 10.76
CA GLU A 62 24.17 -9.39 10.40
C GLU A 62 25.12 -9.21 11.60
N LEU A 63 24.96 -8.10 12.33
CA LEU A 63 25.75 -7.84 13.54
C LEU A 63 25.46 -8.89 14.63
N ILE A 64 24.20 -9.20 14.90
CA ILE A 64 23.81 -10.21 15.90
C ILE A 64 24.35 -11.59 15.52
N LYS A 65 24.28 -11.95 14.24
CA LYS A 65 24.84 -13.20 13.70
C LYS A 65 26.35 -13.27 13.93
N SER A 66 27.07 -12.18 13.64
CA SER A 66 28.50 -12.07 13.91
C SER A 66 28.84 -12.20 15.41
N ILE A 67 28.06 -11.56 16.28
CA ILE A 67 28.22 -11.68 17.74
C ILE A 67 27.97 -13.13 18.19
N ALA A 68 26.95 -13.79 17.65
CA ALA A 68 26.65 -15.18 17.95
C ALA A 68 27.76 -16.12 17.45
N ASP A 69 28.32 -15.89 16.27
CA ASP A 69 29.50 -16.60 15.76
C ASP A 69 30.71 -16.46 16.71
N GLN A 70 31.04 -15.23 17.11
CA GLN A 70 32.14 -14.95 18.02
C GLN A 70 31.91 -15.56 19.41
N THR A 71 30.67 -15.48 19.92
CA THR A 71 30.29 -16.06 21.21
C THR A 71 30.40 -17.58 21.19
N ASN A 72 29.98 -18.22 20.10
CA ASN A 72 30.14 -19.66 19.93
C ASN A 72 31.62 -20.07 19.88
N LEU A 73 32.48 -19.30 19.21
CA LEU A 73 33.92 -19.54 19.17
C LEU A 73 34.59 -19.33 20.54
N LEU A 74 34.18 -18.31 21.29
CA LEU A 74 34.61 -18.07 22.67
C LEU A 74 34.20 -19.23 23.58
N GLY A 75 32.96 -19.71 23.48
CA GLY A 75 32.48 -20.87 24.21
C GLY A 75 33.25 -22.15 23.85
N LEU A 76 33.61 -22.35 22.58
CA LEU A 76 34.45 -23.46 22.15
C LEU A 76 35.85 -23.40 22.78
N ASN A 77 36.49 -22.23 22.75
CA ASN A 77 37.81 -22.04 23.36
C ASN A 77 37.76 -22.29 24.88
N ALA A 78 36.70 -21.83 25.55
CA ALA A 78 36.49 -22.08 26.97
C ALA A 78 36.27 -23.58 27.28
N ALA A 79 35.54 -24.30 26.42
CA ALA A 79 35.34 -25.74 26.57
C ALA A 79 36.67 -26.52 26.40
N ILE A 80 37.51 -26.11 25.45
CA ILE A 80 38.85 -26.70 25.25
C ILE A 80 39.73 -26.48 26.49
N GLU A 81 39.77 -25.27 27.03
CA GLU A 81 40.60 -24.96 28.21
C GLU A 81 40.06 -25.65 29.48
N ALA A 82 38.73 -25.76 29.61
CA ALA A 82 38.09 -26.52 30.68
C ALA A 82 38.47 -28.02 30.62
N ALA A 83 38.48 -28.61 29.42
CA ALA A 83 38.94 -30.00 29.23
C ALA A 83 40.43 -30.16 29.59
N ARG A 84 41.25 -29.16 29.24
CA ARG A 84 42.69 -29.14 29.55
C ARG A 84 42.97 -29.05 31.06
N ALA A 85 42.13 -28.36 31.82
CA ALA A 85 42.21 -28.27 33.27
C ALA A 85 41.74 -29.54 34.02
N GLY A 86 41.22 -30.55 33.30
CA GLY A 86 40.79 -31.83 33.87
C GLY A 86 39.67 -31.69 34.90
N GLU A 87 39.82 -32.31 36.07
CA GLU A 87 38.81 -32.27 37.15
C GLU A 87 38.48 -30.83 37.60
N MET A 88 39.47 -29.93 37.62
CA MET A 88 39.29 -28.54 38.04
C MET A 88 38.45 -27.72 37.04
N GLY A 89 38.35 -28.17 35.79
CA GLY A 89 37.61 -27.50 34.72
C GLY A 89 36.16 -27.95 34.55
N LYS A 90 35.68 -28.97 35.28
CA LYS A 90 34.33 -29.54 35.08
C LYS A 90 33.21 -28.50 35.18
N GLY A 91 33.26 -27.61 36.17
CA GLY A 91 32.26 -26.56 36.33
C GLY A 91 32.28 -25.54 35.17
N PHE A 92 33.48 -25.16 34.72
CA PHE A 92 33.65 -24.26 33.57
C PHE A 92 33.20 -24.91 32.26
N SER A 93 33.37 -26.22 32.09
CA SER A 93 32.90 -26.94 30.91
C SER A 93 31.38 -26.86 30.73
N VAL A 94 30.61 -26.92 31.82
CA VAL A 94 29.14 -26.79 31.76
C VAL A 94 28.73 -25.39 31.31
N VAL A 95 29.40 -24.36 31.85
CA VAL A 95 29.14 -22.96 31.45
C VAL A 95 29.50 -22.75 29.98
N ALA A 96 30.64 -23.26 29.53
CA ALA A 96 31.07 -23.15 28.14
C ALA A 96 30.08 -23.78 27.16
N GLU A 97 29.52 -24.95 27.49
CA GLU A 97 28.52 -25.61 26.66
C GLU A 97 27.19 -24.83 26.61
N GLU A 98 26.73 -24.26 27.74
CA GLU A 98 25.53 -23.43 27.75
C GLU A 98 25.72 -22.14 26.95
N VAL A 99 26.91 -21.52 27.00
CA VAL A 99 27.24 -20.36 26.16
C VAL A 99 27.17 -20.70 24.66
N ARG A 100 27.70 -21.85 24.24
CA ARG A 100 27.62 -22.32 22.85
C ARG A 100 26.20 -22.58 22.40
N LYS A 101 25.39 -23.18 23.28
CA LYS A 101 23.98 -23.45 23.03
C LYS A 101 23.19 -22.15 22.85
N LEU A 102 23.38 -21.16 23.72
CA LEU A 102 22.77 -19.84 23.59
C LEU A 102 23.20 -19.12 22.31
N ALA A 103 24.48 -19.21 21.94
CA ALA A 103 24.98 -18.64 20.69
C ALA A 103 24.33 -19.30 19.45
N THR A 104 24.14 -20.62 19.47
CA THR A 104 23.46 -21.35 18.40
C THR A 104 21.98 -20.95 18.31
N GLN A 105 21.27 -20.92 19.45
CA GLN A 105 19.88 -20.47 19.50
C GLN A 105 19.71 -19.02 19.01
N SER A 106 20.68 -18.15 19.28
CA SER A 106 20.68 -16.77 18.79
C SER A 106 20.76 -16.73 17.26
N LYS A 107 21.59 -17.57 16.63
CA LYS A 107 21.64 -17.68 15.16
C LYS A 107 20.35 -18.20 14.55
N ASP A 108 19.75 -19.23 15.15
CA ASP A 108 18.50 -19.80 14.67
C ASP A 108 17.36 -18.77 14.75
N SER A 109 17.37 -17.96 15.81
CA SER A 109 16.44 -16.83 15.97
C SER A 109 16.66 -15.76 14.89
N VAL A 110 17.92 -15.40 14.60
CA VAL A 110 18.24 -14.48 13.51
C VAL A 110 17.74 -15.01 12.16
N ALA A 111 17.99 -16.28 11.84
CA ALA A 111 17.51 -16.89 10.59
C ALA A 111 15.98 -16.84 10.46
N THR A 112 15.27 -17.09 11.57
CA THR A 112 13.80 -16.97 11.60
C THR A 112 13.35 -15.52 11.33
N ILE A 113 14.05 -14.53 11.86
CA ILE A 113 13.73 -13.11 11.61
C ILE A 113 14.04 -12.74 10.15
N GLU A 114 15.15 -13.22 9.58
CA GLU A 114 15.50 -13.03 8.15
C GLU A 114 14.36 -13.56 7.24
N GLU A 115 13.76 -14.72 7.56
CA GLU A 115 12.60 -15.24 6.82
C GLU A 115 11.37 -14.33 6.92
N ILE A 116 11.09 -13.78 8.11
CA ILE A 116 9.97 -12.86 8.33
C ILE A 116 10.20 -11.57 7.52
N ILE A 117 11.42 -11.03 7.54
CA ILE A 117 11.80 -9.87 6.73
C ILE A 117 11.62 -10.16 5.23
N GLY A 118 12.01 -11.35 4.76
CA GLY A 118 11.77 -11.77 3.38
C GLY A 118 10.29 -11.70 2.99
N LYS A 119 9.39 -12.12 3.88
CA LYS A 119 7.93 -12.00 3.69
C LYS A 119 7.47 -10.55 3.67
N VAL A 120 7.99 -9.71 4.57
CA VAL A 120 7.67 -8.27 4.59
C VAL A 120 8.09 -7.59 3.28
N ASN A 121 9.31 -7.85 2.79
CA ASN A 121 9.78 -7.33 1.50
C ASN A 121 8.87 -7.77 0.34
N LYS A 122 8.44 -9.03 0.33
CA LYS A 122 7.49 -9.52 -0.68
C LYS A 122 6.17 -8.75 -0.60
N SER A 123 5.59 -8.59 0.58
CA SER A 123 4.34 -7.83 0.76
C SER A 123 4.46 -6.38 0.31
N ILE A 124 5.62 -5.73 0.52
CA ILE A 124 5.86 -4.36 0.03
C ILE A 124 5.89 -4.30 -1.51
N ASN A 125 6.47 -5.30 -2.15
CA ASN A 125 6.46 -5.40 -3.62
C ASN A 125 5.04 -5.59 -4.14
N ASP A 126 4.26 -6.49 -3.54
CA ASP A 126 2.86 -6.73 -3.91
C ASP A 126 2.01 -5.45 -3.73
N ILE A 127 2.24 -4.69 -2.64
CA ILE A 127 1.61 -3.37 -2.42
C ILE A 127 1.99 -2.38 -3.52
N SER A 128 3.27 -2.35 -3.92
CA SER A 128 3.75 -1.43 -4.95
C SER A 128 3.10 -1.71 -6.31
N GLU A 129 2.93 -2.99 -6.66
CA GLU A 129 2.23 -3.41 -7.88
C GLU A 129 0.74 -3.06 -7.82
N ALA A 130 0.07 -3.32 -6.69
CA ALA A 130 -1.33 -2.95 -6.50
C ALA A 130 -1.55 -1.44 -6.63
N ILE A 131 -0.65 -0.61 -6.09
CA ILE A 131 -0.72 0.84 -6.24
C ILE A 131 -0.59 1.23 -7.70
N LYS A 132 0.36 0.65 -8.45
CA LYS A 132 0.53 0.94 -9.88
C LYS A 132 -0.76 0.68 -10.66
N ASN A 133 -1.39 -0.47 -10.45
CA ASN A 133 -2.67 -0.78 -11.10
C ASN A 133 -3.77 0.20 -10.69
N THR A 134 -3.78 0.62 -9.43
CA THR A 134 -4.79 1.58 -8.95
C THR A 134 -4.55 2.98 -9.52
N VAL A 135 -3.29 3.37 -9.79
CA VAL A 135 -2.97 4.63 -10.48
C VAL A 135 -3.55 4.62 -11.89
N GLU A 136 -3.33 3.55 -12.65
CA GLU A 136 -3.88 3.39 -14.01
C GLU A 136 -5.42 3.51 -14.01
N VAL A 137 -6.10 2.81 -13.10
CA VAL A 137 -7.57 2.91 -12.94
C VAL A 137 -8.02 4.34 -12.55
N SER A 138 -7.26 5.03 -11.71
CA SER A 138 -7.58 6.40 -11.29
C SER A 138 -7.45 7.40 -12.45
N GLU A 139 -6.48 7.20 -13.34
CA GLU A 139 -6.29 8.00 -14.55
C GLU A 139 -7.43 7.76 -15.56
N GLU A 140 -7.80 6.49 -15.80
CA GLU A 140 -8.96 6.15 -16.64
C GLU A 140 -10.27 6.73 -16.09
N GLN A 141 -10.45 6.71 -14.77
CA GLN A 141 -11.61 7.30 -14.11
C GLN A 141 -11.66 8.82 -14.28
N ALA A 142 -10.51 9.50 -14.22
CA ALA A 142 -10.44 10.94 -14.47
C ALA A 142 -10.82 11.28 -15.92
N ALA A 143 -10.27 10.58 -16.90
CA ALA A 143 -10.60 10.75 -18.32
C ALA A 143 -12.10 10.50 -18.60
N SER A 144 -12.65 9.40 -18.07
CA SER A 144 -14.08 9.09 -18.20
C SER A 144 -14.97 10.18 -17.60
N THR A 145 -14.51 10.81 -16.51
CA THR A 145 -15.24 11.91 -15.88
C THR A 145 -15.24 13.17 -16.74
N GLU A 146 -14.14 13.46 -17.43
CA GLU A 146 -14.06 14.56 -18.40
C GLU A 146 -15.02 14.33 -19.58
N GLU A 147 -15.09 13.10 -20.10
CA GLU A 147 -16.03 12.73 -21.16
C GLU A 147 -17.50 12.88 -20.72
N ILE A 148 -17.82 12.50 -19.48
CA ILE A 148 -19.15 12.69 -18.90
C ILE A 148 -19.50 14.18 -18.83
N ASN A 149 -18.56 15.04 -18.38
CA ASN A 149 -18.79 16.48 -18.32
C ASN A 149 -19.03 17.09 -19.71
N ALA A 150 -18.25 16.71 -20.73
CA ALA A 150 -18.49 17.15 -22.10
C ALA A 150 -19.85 16.67 -22.65
N SER A 151 -20.26 15.44 -22.29
CA SER A 151 -21.57 14.91 -22.66
C SER A 151 -22.71 15.69 -21.99
N ILE A 152 -22.54 16.06 -20.72
CA ILE A 152 -23.50 16.90 -19.98
C ILE A 152 -23.68 18.26 -20.65
N GLU A 153 -22.60 18.91 -21.08
CA GLU A 153 -22.66 20.18 -21.81
C GLU A 153 -23.50 20.03 -23.07
N SER A 154 -23.21 19.00 -23.89
CA SER A 154 -23.97 18.73 -25.11
C SER A 154 -25.45 18.41 -24.86
N VAL A 155 -25.77 17.67 -23.79
CA VAL A 155 -27.17 17.38 -23.43
C VAL A 155 -27.87 18.64 -22.96
N THR A 156 -27.22 19.48 -22.15
CA THR A 156 -27.76 20.77 -21.68
C THR A 156 -28.14 21.66 -22.87
N GLU A 157 -27.25 21.82 -23.84
CA GLU A 157 -27.51 22.59 -25.08
C GLU A 157 -28.73 22.05 -25.86
N LYS A 158 -28.84 20.72 -25.98
CA LYS A 158 -29.99 20.08 -26.65
C LYS A 158 -31.30 20.33 -25.90
N VAL A 159 -31.28 20.29 -24.58
CA VAL A 159 -32.46 20.56 -23.73
C VAL A 159 -32.91 22.01 -23.89
N GLU A 160 -31.99 22.97 -23.90
CA GLU A 160 -32.30 24.38 -24.16
C GLU A 160 -32.92 24.59 -25.54
N SER A 161 -32.32 24.03 -26.59
CA SER A 161 -32.88 24.08 -27.94
C SER A 161 -34.28 23.44 -28.03
N LEU A 162 -34.54 22.34 -27.31
CA LEU A 162 -35.87 21.72 -27.26
C LEU A 162 -36.88 22.61 -26.53
N ARG A 163 -36.46 23.27 -25.44
CA ARG A 163 -37.29 24.22 -24.70
C ARG A 163 -37.71 25.40 -25.58
N ASP A 164 -36.78 25.95 -26.35
CA ASP A 164 -37.07 27.04 -27.29
C ASP A 164 -38.05 26.61 -28.38
N LYS A 165 -37.87 25.40 -28.94
CA LYS A 165 -38.82 24.84 -29.92
C LYS A 165 -40.21 24.63 -29.32
N ALA A 166 -40.30 24.07 -28.11
CA ALA A 166 -41.57 23.86 -27.42
C ALA A 166 -42.30 25.19 -27.11
N ASN A 167 -41.54 26.26 -26.83
CA ASN A 167 -42.11 27.58 -26.59
C ASN A 167 -42.65 28.28 -27.84
N ASN A 168 -42.14 27.89 -29.02
CA ASN A 168 -42.55 28.40 -30.33
C ASN A 168 -43.69 27.60 -30.99
N ILE A 169 -44.16 26.53 -30.34
CA ILE A 169 -45.38 25.77 -30.68
C ILE A 169 -46.54 26.32 -29.82
#